data_AF-A0A961WFY2-F1
#
_entry.id   AF-A0A961WFY2-F1
#
_cell.length_a   1.000
_cell.length_b   1.000
_cell.length_c   1.000
_cell.angle_alpha   90.00
_cell.angle_beta   90.00
_cell.angle_gamma   90.00
#
_symmetry.space_group_name_H-M   'P 1'
#
loop_
_entity.id
_entity.type
_entity.pdbx_description
1 polymer ?
#
loop_
_entity_poly.entity_id
_entity_poly.type
_entity_poly.pdbx_seq_one_letter_code
_entity_poly.pdbx_strand_id
1 'polypeptide(L)'
;GIDADIWMLPATSLRLSPAERERLSSQSVVARNGVEPSGLWSPAHAALLKAAASDPRVQRVFVDPVAKLQLCRTERGDRSYLRKIQTINGHDYHFHIRLRCPAGSPGCQGQAEVPPGDHCDAAEQMIRDRLHPERVARQPPDPDYRHPRSYRLSELPAACTAVALAR
;
A
#
# COMPACT_ATOMS: atom_id res chain seq x y z
N GLY A 1 13.07 3.12 8.85
CA GLY A 1 12.24 2.09 8.19
C GLY A 1 10.91 2.05 8.89
N ILE A 2 9.89 2.65 8.28
CA ILE A 2 8.52 2.74 8.83
C ILE A 2 7.49 2.17 7.83
N ASP A 3 7.99 1.32 6.95
CA ASP A 3 7.29 0.79 5.78
C ASP A 3 7.51 -0.73 5.75
N ALA A 4 6.47 -1.49 5.45
CA ALA A 4 6.55 -2.94 5.34
C ALA A 4 5.55 -3.48 4.32
N ASP A 5 6.02 -4.34 3.43
CA ASP A 5 5.17 -5.11 2.53
C ASP A 5 4.78 -6.43 3.20
N ILE A 6 3.49 -6.73 3.17
CA ILE A 6 2.93 -7.97 3.67
C ILE A 6 2.27 -8.69 2.51
N TRP A 7 2.72 -9.92 2.24
CA TRP A 7 2.17 -10.74 1.18
C TRP A 7 0.70 -11.09 1.42
N MET A 8 -0.06 -11.11 0.33
CA MET A 8 -1.42 -11.65 0.29
C MET A 8 -1.43 -13.19 0.23
N LEU A 9 -0.28 -13.85 0.38
CA LEU A 9 -0.21 -15.30 0.52
C LEU A 9 -0.55 -15.71 1.96
N PRO A 10 -1.63 -16.48 2.20
CA PRO A 10 -1.90 -17.01 3.52
C PRO A 10 -0.78 -17.93 3.99
N ALA A 11 -0.31 -17.75 5.22
CA ALA A 11 0.73 -18.59 5.79
C ALA A 11 0.21 -20.01 6.01
N THR A 12 0.87 -21.00 5.38
CA THR A 12 0.63 -22.43 5.62
C THR A 12 1.54 -23.00 6.71
N SER A 13 2.65 -22.32 7.01
CA SER A 13 3.60 -22.63 8.07
C SER A 13 4.27 -21.36 8.55
N LEU A 14 4.52 -21.26 9.87
CA LEU A 14 5.34 -20.21 10.46
C LEU A 14 6.79 -20.66 10.72
N ARG A 15 7.13 -21.87 10.28
CA ARG A 15 8.45 -22.51 10.49
C ARG A 15 9.14 -22.76 9.15
N LEU A 16 9.30 -21.71 8.35
CA LEU A 16 10.06 -21.77 7.10
C LEU A 16 11.56 -21.62 7.39
N SER A 17 12.37 -22.48 6.78
CA SER A 17 13.83 -22.30 6.69
C SER A 17 14.16 -21.07 5.83
N PRO A 18 15.39 -20.52 5.96
CA PRO A 18 15.83 -19.43 5.07
C PRO A 18 15.67 -19.78 3.59
N ALA A 19 16.08 -20.99 3.16
CA ALA A 19 16.01 -21.40 1.76
C ALA A 19 14.56 -21.53 1.23
N GLU A 20 13.61 -21.93 2.08
CA GLU A 20 12.19 -21.95 1.71
C GLU A 20 11.64 -20.53 1.55
N ARG A 21 12.02 -19.59 2.43
CA ARG A 21 11.61 -18.17 2.31
C ARG A 21 12.09 -17.54 1.01
N GLU A 22 13.34 -17.80 0.61
CA GLU A 22 13.91 -17.26 -0.64
C GLU A 22 13.26 -17.82 -1.92
N ARG A 23 12.54 -18.94 -1.83
CA ARG A 23 11.84 -19.57 -2.98
C ARG A 23 10.34 -19.37 -2.96
N LEU A 24 9.80 -18.82 -1.87
CA LEU A 24 8.37 -18.56 -1.73
C LEU A 24 8.00 -17.33 -2.56
N SER A 25 6.81 -17.35 -3.16
CA SER A 25 6.28 -16.22 -3.92
C SER A 25 4.83 -16.01 -3.56
N SER A 26 4.41 -14.75 -3.54
CA SER A 26 3.02 -14.40 -3.24
C SER A 26 2.10 -14.64 -4.43
N GLN A 27 0.79 -14.51 -4.19
CA GLN A 27 -0.25 -14.71 -5.19
C GLN A 27 -1.15 -13.48 -5.26
N SER A 28 -1.60 -13.14 -6.47
CA SER A 28 -2.48 -11.99 -6.67
C SER A 28 -3.92 -12.32 -6.26
N VAL A 29 -4.49 -11.43 -5.43
CA VAL A 29 -5.92 -11.47 -5.06
C VAL A 29 -6.80 -10.73 -6.07
N VAL A 30 -6.23 -10.30 -7.19
CA VAL A 30 -6.93 -9.64 -8.31
C VAL A 30 -6.93 -10.58 -9.52
N ALA A 31 -8.07 -10.70 -10.19
CA ALA A 31 -8.20 -11.54 -11.37
C ALA A 31 -7.39 -10.98 -12.55
N ARG A 32 -7.10 -11.82 -13.55
CA ARG A 32 -6.26 -11.43 -14.72
C ARG A 32 -6.80 -10.25 -15.53
N ASN A 33 -8.11 -10.00 -15.48
CA ASN A 33 -8.74 -8.84 -16.12
C ASN A 33 -8.52 -7.53 -15.35
N GLY A 34 -7.96 -7.58 -14.14
CA GLY A 34 -7.58 -6.41 -13.36
C GLY A 34 -8.73 -5.61 -12.74
N VAL A 35 -9.97 -6.11 -12.78
CA VAL A 35 -11.16 -5.31 -12.37
C VAL A 35 -12.02 -5.98 -11.30
N GLU A 36 -11.72 -7.23 -10.94
CA GLU A 36 -12.45 -7.98 -9.93
C GLU A 36 -11.51 -8.88 -9.11
N PRO A 37 -11.91 -9.31 -7.90
CA PRO A 37 -11.09 -10.20 -7.09
C PRO A 37 -10.86 -11.54 -7.78
N SER A 38 -9.68 -12.12 -7.60
CA SER A 38 -9.45 -13.51 -7.99
C SER A 38 -10.15 -14.47 -7.02
N GLY A 39 -10.23 -15.76 -7.38
CA GLY A 39 -10.70 -16.80 -6.47
C GLY A 39 -9.82 -17.02 -5.22
N LEU A 40 -8.68 -16.32 -5.12
CA LEU A 40 -7.80 -16.36 -3.96
C LEU A 40 -8.17 -15.32 -2.89
N TRP A 41 -8.96 -14.29 -3.25
CA TRP A 41 -9.47 -13.36 -2.25
C TRP A 41 -10.37 -14.10 -1.25
N SER A 42 -10.24 -13.75 0.03
CA SER A 42 -11.01 -14.39 1.10
C SER A 42 -11.31 -13.41 2.22
N PRO A 43 -12.29 -13.70 3.10
CA PRO A 43 -12.57 -12.89 4.28
C PRO A 43 -11.35 -12.71 5.22
N ALA A 44 -10.39 -13.63 5.20
CA ALA A 44 -9.16 -13.50 5.99
C ALA A 44 -8.29 -12.32 5.53
N HIS A 45 -8.21 -12.07 4.22
CA HIS A 45 -7.54 -10.89 3.68
C HIS A 45 -8.22 -9.60 4.15
N ALA A 46 -9.56 -9.58 4.13
CA ALA A 46 -10.33 -8.44 4.60
C ALA A 46 -10.09 -8.18 6.10
N ALA A 47 -10.10 -9.22 6.92
CA ALA A 47 -9.82 -9.13 8.35
C ALA A 47 -8.39 -8.65 8.64
N LEU A 48 -7.40 -9.13 7.89
CA LEU A 48 -6.00 -8.72 8.03
C LEU A 48 -5.80 -7.25 7.68
N LEU A 49 -6.37 -6.78 6.57
CA LEU A 49 -6.32 -5.38 6.15
C LEU A 49 -7.03 -4.46 7.16
N LYS A 50 -8.18 -4.91 7.69
CA LYS A 50 -8.89 -4.20 8.76
C LYS A 50 -8.04 -4.10 10.02
N ALA A 51 -7.43 -5.19 10.47
CA ALA A 51 -6.56 -5.20 11.64
C ALA A 51 -5.36 -4.25 11.47
N ALA A 52 -4.68 -4.31 10.32
CA ALA A 52 -3.57 -3.42 10.00
C ALA A 52 -4.00 -1.94 10.02
N ALA A 53 -5.08 -1.59 9.34
CA ALA A 53 -5.57 -0.21 9.30
C ALA A 53 -6.10 0.27 10.67
N SER A 54 -6.62 -0.62 11.50
CA SER A 54 -7.15 -0.26 12.82
C SER A 54 -6.05 0.04 13.85
N ASP A 55 -4.80 -0.40 13.62
CA ASP A 55 -3.68 -0.10 14.51
C ASP A 55 -3.41 1.42 14.54
N PRO A 56 -3.33 2.06 15.72
CA PRO A 56 -3.12 3.51 15.84
C PRO A 56 -1.75 3.96 15.32
N ARG A 57 -0.76 3.06 15.26
CA ARG A 57 0.58 3.36 14.73
C ARG A 57 0.59 3.41 13.21
N VAL A 58 -0.36 2.77 12.53
CA VAL A 58 -0.47 2.76 11.08
C VAL A 58 -1.06 4.07 10.58
N GLN A 59 -0.35 4.73 9.66
CA GLN A 59 -0.81 5.93 8.98
C GLN A 59 -1.56 5.60 7.69
N ARG A 60 -1.04 4.65 6.88
CA ARG A 60 -1.64 4.22 5.60
C ARG A 60 -1.44 2.73 5.37
N VAL A 61 -2.37 2.13 4.65
CA VAL A 61 -2.25 0.80 4.06
C VAL A 61 -2.53 0.94 2.58
N PHE A 62 -1.60 0.57 1.70
CA PHE A 62 -1.80 0.61 0.25
C PHE A 62 -2.13 -0.77 -0.30
N VAL A 63 -3.20 -0.82 -1.10
CA VAL A 63 -3.72 -2.03 -1.75
C VAL A 63 -4.12 -1.72 -3.18
N ASP A 64 -4.31 -2.76 -4.00
CA ASP A 64 -4.93 -2.60 -5.30
C ASP A 64 -6.39 -2.08 -5.16
N PRO A 65 -6.86 -1.17 -6.05
CA PRO A 65 -8.24 -0.73 -6.14
C PRO A 65 -9.30 -1.84 -6.02
N VAL A 66 -9.05 -3.01 -6.59
CA VAL A 66 -9.99 -4.15 -6.52
C VAL A 66 -10.18 -4.63 -5.09
N ALA A 67 -9.09 -4.78 -4.34
CA ALA A 67 -9.12 -5.19 -2.94
C ALA A 67 -9.85 -4.15 -2.08
N LYS A 68 -9.56 -2.86 -2.30
CA LYS A 68 -10.25 -1.76 -1.62
C LYS A 68 -11.74 -1.76 -1.92
N LEU A 69 -12.14 -1.89 -3.18
CA LEU A 69 -13.54 -1.90 -3.58
C LEU A 69 -14.27 -3.13 -3.00
N GLN A 70 -13.59 -4.27 -2.92
CA GLN A 70 -14.13 -5.47 -2.27
C GLN A 70 -14.38 -5.26 -0.77
N LEU A 71 -13.46 -4.61 -0.05
CA LEU A 71 -13.69 -4.20 1.34
C LEU A 71 -14.89 -3.25 1.45
N CYS A 72 -14.94 -2.23 0.59
CA CYS A 72 -16.03 -1.25 0.55
C CYS A 72 -17.41 -1.90 0.37
N ARG A 73 -17.51 -2.92 -0.50
CA ARG A 73 -18.77 -3.63 -0.80
C ARG A 73 -19.18 -4.61 0.30
N THR A 74 -18.22 -5.16 1.04
CA THR A 74 -18.47 -6.26 1.99
C THR A 74 -18.53 -5.81 3.45
N GLU A 75 -17.95 -4.66 3.79
CA GLU A 75 -17.96 -4.13 5.16
C GLU A 75 -19.35 -3.63 5.56
N ARG A 76 -19.92 -4.26 6.60
CA ARG A 76 -21.25 -3.96 7.15
C ARG A 76 -21.21 -3.27 8.52
N GLY A 77 -20.05 -3.22 9.18
CA GLY A 77 -19.87 -2.63 10.50
C GLY A 77 -19.15 -1.29 10.44
N ASP A 78 -18.22 -1.06 11.38
CA ASP A 78 -17.39 0.15 11.38
C ASP A 78 -16.49 0.21 10.13
N ARG A 79 -16.65 1.30 9.38
CA ARG A 79 -15.92 1.63 8.15
C ARG A 79 -14.79 2.63 8.37
N SER A 80 -14.60 3.13 9.58
CA SER A 80 -13.60 4.18 9.89
C SER A 80 -12.18 3.80 9.45
N TYR A 81 -11.82 2.52 9.58
CA TYR A 81 -10.52 2.00 9.16
C TYR A 81 -10.27 2.12 7.64
N LEU A 82 -11.33 2.12 6.82
CA LEU A 82 -11.22 2.26 5.37
C LEU A 82 -10.53 3.58 5.01
N ARG A 83 -10.66 4.64 5.81
CA ARG A 83 -9.93 5.90 5.60
C ARG A 83 -8.44 5.68 5.40
N LYS A 84 -7.81 4.77 6.15
CA LYS A 84 -6.36 4.51 6.03
C LYS A 84 -5.99 3.57 4.88
N ILE A 85 -6.96 2.83 4.34
CA ILE A 85 -6.72 1.93 3.20
C ILE A 85 -6.82 2.77 1.92
N GLN A 86 -5.68 2.99 1.28
CA GLN A 86 -5.48 3.80 0.08
C GLN A 86 -5.15 2.92 -1.11
N THR A 87 -5.41 3.40 -2.31
CA THR A 87 -5.29 2.60 -3.53
C THR A 87 -4.03 2.93 -4.31
N ILE A 88 -3.27 1.90 -4.69
CA ILE A 88 -2.15 1.99 -5.64
C ILE A 88 -2.24 0.77 -6.56
N ASN A 89 -2.17 0.99 -7.87
CA ASN A 89 -2.16 -0.11 -8.84
C ASN A 89 -1.01 -1.09 -8.58
N GLY A 90 -1.26 -2.39 -8.71
CA GLY A 90 -0.23 -3.44 -8.60
C GLY A 90 0.10 -3.89 -7.18
N HIS A 91 -0.61 -3.38 -6.16
CA HIS A 91 -0.56 -3.91 -4.79
C HIS A 91 -1.58 -5.04 -4.63
N ASP A 92 -1.47 -6.04 -5.50
CA ASP A 92 -2.44 -7.14 -5.66
C ASP A 92 -1.91 -8.48 -5.13
N TYR A 93 -0.58 -8.68 -5.09
CA TYR A 93 0.06 -9.81 -4.41
C TYR A 93 0.61 -9.47 -3.02
N HIS A 94 0.63 -8.20 -2.64
CA HIS A 94 1.00 -7.72 -1.31
C HIS A 94 0.22 -6.44 -1.00
N PHE A 95 0.18 -6.07 0.27
CA PHE A 95 -0.20 -4.73 0.67
C PHE A 95 0.95 -4.07 1.42
N HIS A 96 1.01 -2.76 1.34
CA HIS A 96 2.07 -1.97 1.95
C HIS A 96 1.53 -1.23 3.18
N ILE A 97 2.14 -1.42 4.33
CA ILE A 97 1.85 -0.64 5.54
C ILE A 97 2.87 0.49 5.66
N ARG A 98 2.38 1.69 5.93
CA ARG A 98 3.18 2.82 6.41
C ARG A 98 2.78 3.18 7.84
N LEU A 99 3.76 3.22 8.73
CA LEU A 99 3.60 3.68 10.11
C LEU A 99 3.76 5.21 10.21
N ARG A 100 3.23 5.77 11.30
CA ARG A 100 3.55 7.13 11.74
C ARG A 100 5.01 7.21 12.18
N CYS A 101 5.58 8.41 12.12
CA CYS A 101 6.88 8.66 12.75
C CYS A 101 6.84 8.26 14.23
N PRO A 102 7.76 7.40 14.70
CA PRO A 102 7.81 7.01 16.11
C PRO A 102 8.10 8.21 17.01
N ALA A 103 7.53 8.21 18.21
CA ALA A 103 7.86 9.20 19.23
C ALA A 103 9.37 9.17 19.51
N GLY A 104 9.97 10.35 19.73
CA GLY A 104 11.41 10.48 19.98
C GLY A 104 12.30 10.34 18.73
N SER A 105 11.75 10.34 17.52
CA SER A 105 12.52 10.33 16.26
C SER A 105 12.54 11.71 15.60
N PRO A 106 13.40 12.66 16.05
CA PRO A 106 13.35 14.07 15.60
C PRO A 106 13.67 14.28 14.12
N GLY A 107 14.39 13.35 13.49
CA GLY A 107 14.68 13.39 12.06
C GLY A 107 13.61 12.75 11.17
N CYS A 108 12.54 12.20 11.74
CA CYS A 108 11.47 11.56 10.97
C CYS A 108 10.47 12.60 10.48
N GLN A 109 10.23 12.61 9.16
CA GLN A 109 9.25 13.48 8.52
C GLN A 109 8.00 12.68 8.18
N GLY A 110 6.86 13.07 8.76
CA GLY A 110 5.57 12.46 8.46
C GLY A 110 4.97 12.98 7.16
N GLN A 111 4.01 12.24 6.61
CA GLN A 111 3.15 12.73 5.53
C GLN A 111 1.91 13.44 6.12
N ALA A 112 1.27 14.28 5.30
CA ALA A 112 -0.05 14.84 5.62
C ALA A 112 -1.04 13.74 6.02
N GLU A 113 -2.04 14.08 6.83
CA GLU A 113 -3.11 13.14 7.18
C GLU A 113 -3.94 12.78 5.95
N VAL A 114 -4.42 11.54 5.90
CA VAL A 114 -5.38 11.13 4.85
C VAL A 114 -6.66 11.93 5.03
N PRO A 115 -7.27 12.52 3.97
CA PRO A 115 -8.51 13.25 4.11
C PRO A 115 -9.63 12.40 4.75
N PRO A 116 -10.63 13.01 5.42
CA PRO A 116 -11.80 12.30 5.92
C PRO A 116 -12.54 11.51 4.84
N GLY A 117 -13.33 10.51 5.24
CA GLY A 117 -14.07 9.62 4.34
C GLY A 117 -13.44 8.24 4.20
N ASP A 118 -14.21 7.28 3.66
CA ASP A 118 -13.76 5.91 3.43
C ASP A 118 -13.07 5.71 2.07
N HIS A 119 -13.13 6.71 1.17
CA HIS A 119 -12.49 6.74 -0.14
C HIS A 119 -12.91 5.59 -1.07
N CYS A 120 -14.13 5.08 -0.90
CA CYS A 120 -14.65 3.99 -1.74
C CYS A 120 -14.98 4.43 -3.17
N ASP A 121 -15.48 5.66 -3.35
CA ASP A 121 -15.77 6.22 -4.68
C ASP A 121 -14.50 6.38 -5.53
N ALA A 122 -13.37 6.72 -4.89
CA ALA A 122 -12.08 6.80 -5.57
C ALA A 122 -11.61 5.43 -6.07
N ALA A 123 -11.78 4.37 -5.27
CA ALA A 123 -11.47 3.02 -5.71
C ALA A 123 -12.38 2.58 -6.86
N GLU A 124 -13.67 2.90 -6.80
CA GLU A 124 -14.61 2.61 -7.88
C GLU A 124 -14.26 3.36 -9.17
N GLN A 125 -13.85 4.63 -9.06
CA GLN A 125 -13.38 5.41 -10.19
C GLN A 125 -12.14 4.78 -10.83
N MET A 126 -11.17 4.32 -10.03
CA MET A 126 -9.99 3.62 -10.56
C MET A 126 -10.35 2.33 -11.31
N ILE A 127 -11.40 1.60 -10.89
CA ILE A 127 -11.90 0.45 -11.64
C ILE A 127 -12.59 0.89 -12.94
N ARG A 128 -13.38 1.97 -12.93
CA ARG A 128 -13.95 2.54 -14.16
C ARG A 128 -12.86 2.98 -15.15
N ASP A 129 -11.79 3.58 -14.66
CA ASP A 129 -10.65 4.02 -15.46
C ASP A 129 -9.90 2.84 -16.09
N ARG A 130 -9.82 1.69 -15.39
CA ARG A 130 -9.27 0.44 -15.95
C ARG A 130 -10.15 -0.15 -17.05
N LEU A 131 -11.47 -0.03 -16.91
CA LEU A 131 -12.44 -0.51 -17.91
C LEU A 131 -12.49 0.38 -19.16
N HIS A 132 -12.25 1.68 -18.98
CA HIS A 132 -12.36 2.70 -20.02
C HIS A 132 -11.11 3.61 -20.07
N PRO A 133 -9.91 3.05 -20.33
CA PRO A 133 -8.68 3.81 -20.32
C PRO A 133 -8.66 4.93 -21.36
N GLU A 134 -9.44 4.81 -22.44
CA GLU A 134 -9.60 5.83 -23.47
C GLU A 134 -10.29 7.12 -22.96
N ARG A 135 -11.01 7.03 -21.83
CA ARG A 135 -11.73 8.15 -21.21
C ARG A 135 -10.88 8.88 -20.17
N VAL A 136 -9.75 8.30 -19.77
CA VAL A 136 -8.86 8.90 -18.78
C VAL A 136 -8.09 10.04 -19.43
N ALA A 137 -8.36 11.26 -19.00
CA ALA A 137 -7.64 12.44 -19.46
C ALA A 137 -6.15 12.29 -19.12
N ARG A 138 -5.28 12.53 -20.12
CA ARG A 138 -3.84 12.57 -19.89
C ARG A 138 -3.53 13.77 -19.00
N GLN A 139 -2.93 13.53 -17.84
CA GLN A 139 -2.44 14.63 -17.02
C GLN A 139 -1.18 15.23 -17.66
N PRO A 140 -1.04 16.57 -17.62
CA PRO A 140 0.21 17.20 -18.03
C PRO A 140 1.35 16.66 -17.14
N PRO A 141 2.58 16.59 -17.68
CA PRO A 141 3.72 16.22 -16.86
C PRO A 141 3.83 17.19 -15.69
N ASP A 142 4.09 16.65 -14.50
CA ASP A 142 4.36 17.45 -13.31
C ASP A 142 5.67 18.23 -13.54
N PRO A 143 5.63 19.59 -13.56
CA PRO A 143 6.80 20.40 -13.81
C PRO A 143 7.87 20.25 -12.72
N ASP A 144 7.47 19.83 -11.51
CA ASP A 144 8.34 19.65 -10.36
C ASP A 144 8.80 18.19 -10.22
N TYR A 145 8.41 17.30 -11.15
CA TYR A 145 8.81 15.91 -11.11
C TYR A 145 10.34 15.77 -11.20
N ARG A 146 10.90 15.04 -10.24
CA ARG A 146 12.30 14.64 -10.24
C ARG A 146 12.44 13.15 -10.47
N HIS A 147 13.17 12.79 -11.52
CA HIS A 147 13.48 11.41 -11.80
C HIS A 147 14.34 10.80 -10.66
N PRO A 148 14.12 9.55 -10.21
CA PRO A 148 14.88 8.95 -9.11
C PRO A 148 16.40 8.96 -9.28
N ARG A 149 16.89 8.91 -10.52
CA ARG A 149 18.33 9.02 -10.84
C ARG A 149 18.89 10.45 -10.79
N SER A 150 18.05 11.46 -10.55
CA SER A 150 18.47 12.87 -10.44
C SER A 150 18.84 13.27 -9.01
N TYR A 151 18.56 12.43 -8.01
CA TYR A 151 18.93 12.69 -6.61
C TYR A 151 20.43 12.50 -6.40
N ARG A 152 21.05 13.41 -5.66
CA ARG A 152 22.48 13.40 -5.31
C ARG A 152 22.68 13.06 -3.83
N LEU A 153 23.84 12.51 -3.49
CA LEU A 153 24.21 12.23 -2.08
C LEU A 153 24.19 13.50 -1.20
N SER A 154 24.45 14.67 -1.79
CA SER A 154 24.38 15.98 -1.11
C SER A 154 22.96 16.38 -0.69
N GLU A 155 21.94 15.69 -1.20
CA GLU A 155 20.53 15.98 -0.91
C GLU A 155 19.95 15.03 0.15
N LEU A 156 20.74 14.07 0.63
CA LEU A 156 20.35 13.24 1.75
C LEU A 156 20.21 14.08 3.02
N PRO A 157 19.32 13.69 3.96
CA PRO A 157 19.32 14.26 5.29
C PRO A 157 20.73 14.16 5.91
N ALA A 158 21.18 15.20 6.63
CA ALA A 158 22.56 15.28 7.14
C ALA A 158 22.99 14.05 7.95
N ALA A 159 22.09 13.50 8.76
CA ALA A 159 22.35 12.27 9.52
C ALA A 159 22.57 11.05 8.61
N CYS A 160 21.89 10.96 7.47
CA CYS A 160 22.07 9.89 6.49
C CYS A 160 23.39 10.06 5.72
N THR A 161 23.80 11.30 5.41
CA THR A 161 25.10 11.58 4.79
C THR A 161 26.25 11.12 5.69
N ALA A 162 26.15 11.34 7.01
CA ALA A 162 27.16 10.88 7.96
C ALA A 162 27.35 9.36 7.94
N VAL A 163 26.26 8.58 7.85
CA VAL A 163 26.30 7.12 7.71
C VAL A 163 26.89 6.72 6.35
N ALA A 164 26.47 7.36 5.27
CA ALA A 164 26.93 7.04 3.92
C ALA A 164 28.44 7.28 3.71
N LEU A 165 29.02 8.20 4.47
CA LEU A 165 30.45 8.53 4.43
C LEU A 165 31.29 7.83 5.51
N ALA A 166 30.64 7.12 6.44
CA ALA A 166 31.34 6.35 7.45
C ALA A 166 32.13 5.21 6.79
N ARG A 167 33.42 5.07 7.17
CA ARG A 167 34.31 4.00 6.73
C ARG A 167 34.41 2.92 7.79
#